data_AF-T1CZB3-F1
#
_entry.id   AF-T1CZB3-F1
#
_cell.length_a   1.000
_cell.length_b   1.000
_cell.length_c   1.000
_cell.angle_alpha   90.00
_cell.angle_beta   90.00
_cell.angle_gamma   90.00
#
_symmetry.space_group_name_H-M   'P 1'
#
loop_
_entity.id
_entity.type
_entity.pdbx_description
1 polymer ?
#
loop_
_entity_poly.entity_id
_entity_poly.type
_entity_poly.pdbx_seq_one_letter_code
_entity_poly.pdbx_strand_id
1 'polypeptide(L)' 'MGTESDIKLLDKNGLRLDGRNDMELRPIRIETNVLERADGSAYIEWGGNKIMYRFMVLEK' A
#
# COMPACT_ATOMS: atom_id res chain seq x y z
N MET A 1 22.23 6.17 -8.49
CA MET A 1 22.65 5.82 -9.86
C MET A 1 21.79 4.65 -10.31
N GLY A 2 21.02 4.81 -11.38
CA GLY A 2 20.27 3.71 -11.99
C GLY A 2 21.18 2.95 -12.95
N THR A 3 21.16 1.63 -12.90
CA THR A 3 21.73 0.77 -13.94
C THR A 3 20.81 0.78 -15.15
N GLU A 4 21.35 0.82 -16.37
CA GLU A 4 20.52 0.58 -17.56
C GLU A 4 19.83 -0.78 -17.46
N SER A 5 18.53 -0.80 -17.74
CA SER A 5 17.71 -2.00 -17.78
C SER A 5 16.85 -1.97 -19.02
N ASP A 6 16.74 -3.09 -19.73
CA ASP A 6 15.90 -3.22 -20.92
C ASP A 6 14.38 -3.24 -20.63
N ILE A 7 14.01 -3.09 -19.36
CA ILE A 7 12.62 -3.16 -18.91
C ILE A 7 11.88 -1.88 -19.29
N LYS A 8 10.90 -2.02 -20.19
CA LYS A 8 9.94 -0.93 -20.50
C LYS A 8 8.93 -0.79 -19.35
N LEU A 9 8.99 0.32 -18.62
CA LEU A 9 8.10 0.59 -17.48
C LEU A 9 6.66 0.93 -17.89
N LEU A 10 6.48 1.36 -19.14
CA LEU A 10 5.20 1.65 -19.76
C LEU A 10 5.05 0.81 -21.04
N ASP A 11 3.85 0.30 -21.27
CA ASP A 11 3.50 -0.41 -22.50
C ASP A 11 3.18 0.57 -23.65
N LYS A 12 2.87 0.02 -24.83
CA LYS A 12 2.50 0.80 -26.02
C LYS A 12 1.21 1.63 -25.87
N ASN A 13 0.40 1.31 -24.86
CA ASN A 13 -0.86 1.97 -24.56
C ASN A 13 -0.71 2.99 -23.41
N GLY A 14 0.51 3.17 -22.88
CA GLY A 14 0.78 4.04 -21.73
C GLY A 14 0.43 3.43 -20.37
N LEU A 15 0.13 2.14 -20.30
CA LEU A 15 -0.14 1.44 -19.05
C LEU A 15 1.17 1.03 -18.37
N ARG A 16 1.19 1.11 -17.06
CA ARG A 16 2.28 0.61 -16.22
C ARG A 16 2.37 -0.91 -16.28
N LEU A 17 3.48 -1.45 -15.78
CA LEU A 17 3.71 -2.91 -15.66
C LEU A 17 2.57 -3.68 -14.96
N ASP A 18 1.83 -3.04 -14.07
CA ASP A 18 0.72 -3.63 -13.33
C ASP A 18 -0.67 -3.34 -13.95
N GLY A 19 -0.71 -2.89 -15.20
CA GLY A 19 -1.93 -2.67 -15.99
C GLY A 19 -2.67 -1.36 -15.66
N ARG A 20 -2.19 -0.60 -14.68
CA ARG A 20 -2.78 0.68 -14.26
C ARG A 20 -2.32 1.84 -15.14
N ASN A 21 -3.17 2.85 -15.29
CA ASN A 21 -2.74 4.13 -15.86
C ASN A 21 -1.96 4.97 -14.82
N ASP A 22 -1.43 6.11 -15.24
CA ASP A 22 -0.64 7.05 -14.43
C ASP A 22 -1.44 7.73 -13.31
N MET A 23 -2.76 7.90 -13.51
CA MET A 23 -3.69 8.52 -12.56
C MET A 23 -4.44 7.51 -11.68
N GLU A 24 -4.26 6.20 -11.92
CA GLU A 24 -4.96 5.14 -11.22
C GLU A 24 -4.20 4.69 -9.97
N LEU A 25 -4.82 4.87 -8.81
CA LEU A 25 -4.27 4.41 -7.53
C LEU A 25 -4.24 2.88 -7.46
N ARG A 26 -3.28 2.32 -6.70
CA ARG A 26 -3.34 0.90 -6.34
C ARG A 26 -4.60 0.65 -5.50
N PRO A 27 -5.19 -0.56 -5.53
CA PRO A 27 -6.32 -0.90 -4.67
C PRO A 27 -6.01 -0.63 -3.19
N ILE A 28 -6.93 0.02 -2.48
CA ILE A 28 -6.79 0.35 -1.05
C ILE A 28 -7.91 -0.34 -0.28
N ARG A 29 -7.56 -1.05 0.79
CA ARG A 29 -8.50 -1.57 1.80
C ARG A 29 -8.04 -1.09 3.16
N ILE A 30 -8.96 -0.55 3.95
CA ILE A 30 -8.70 -0.12 5.33
C ILE A 30 -9.77 -0.76 6.21
N GLU A 31 -9.32 -1.39 7.29
CA GLU A 31 -10.17 -1.98 8.31
C GLU A 31 -9.72 -1.47 9.67
N THR A 32 -10.64 -0.88 10.44
CA THR A 32 -10.36 -0.33 11.77
C THR A 32 -10.83 -1.31 12.84
N ASN A 33 -10.30 -1.14 14.06
CA ASN A 33 -10.67 -1.96 15.22
C ASN A 33 -10.40 -3.47 15.04
N VAL A 34 -9.27 -3.78 14.42
CA VAL A 34 -8.84 -5.15 14.10
C VAL A 34 -8.14 -5.87 15.27
N LEU A 35 -7.69 -5.14 16.28
CA LEU A 35 -7.07 -5.67 17.50
C LEU A 35 -7.88 -5.29 18.73
N GLU A 36 -8.45 -6.27 19.41
CA GLU A 36 -9.28 -6.08 20.62
C GLU A 36 -8.50 -5.48 21.81
N ARG A 37 -7.19 -5.72 21.89
CA ARG A 37 -6.32 -5.31 23.02
C ARG A 37 -5.55 -4.00 22.78
N ALA A 38 -5.96 -3.22 21.79
CA ALA A 38 -5.34 -1.96 21.46
C ALA A 38 -6.33 -0.82 21.71
N ASP A 39 -5.83 0.32 22.19
CA ASP A 39 -6.68 1.52 22.35
C ASP A 39 -7.13 2.04 20.97
N GLY A 40 -6.31 1.80 19.94
CA GLY A 40 -6.70 1.95 18.55
C GLY A 40 -5.93 0.98 17.66
N SER A 41 -6.56 0.50 16.59
CA SER A 41 -5.92 -0.39 15.62
C SER A 41 -6.48 -0.22 14.21
N ALA A 42 -5.64 -0.48 13.22
CA ALA A 42 -6.03 -0.50 11.82
C ALA A 42 -5.19 -1.50 11.03
N TYR A 43 -5.82 -2.14 10.05
CA TYR A 43 -5.17 -2.93 9.02
C TYR A 43 -5.36 -2.24 7.67
N ILE A 44 -4.27 -2.00 6.96
CA ILE A 44 -4.25 -1.26 5.71
C ILE A 44 -3.59 -2.12 4.64
N GLU A 45 -4.28 -2.34 3.53
CA GLU A 45 -3.71 -2.89 2.31
C GLU A 45 -3.68 -1.81 1.24
N TRP A 46 -2.52 -1.62 0.60
CA TRP A 46 -2.38 -0.71 -0.53
C TRP A 46 -1.58 -1.36 -1.65
N GLY A 47 -2.29 -1.98 -2.60
CA GLY A 47 -1.71 -2.88 -3.58
C GLY A 47 -1.06 -4.08 -2.88
N GLY A 48 0.23 -4.30 -3.12
CA GLY A 48 0.99 -5.38 -2.47
C GLY A 48 1.42 -5.08 -1.02
N ASN A 49 1.26 -3.83 -0.56
CA ASN A 49 1.65 -3.46 0.80
C ASN A 49 0.56 -3.86 1.80
N LYS A 50 0.95 -4.48 2.91
CA LYS A 50 0.08 -4.83 4.04
C LYS A 50 0.67 -4.26 5.32
N ILE A 51 -0.10 -3.47 6.06
CA ILE A 51 0.34 -2.74 7.24
C ILE A 51 -0.62 -3.05 8.38
N MET A 52 -0.07 -3.50 9.51
CA MET A 52 -0.79 -3.60 10.77
C MET A 52 -0.35 -2.45 11.68
N TYR A 53 -1.30 -1.63 12.11
CA TYR A 53 -1.08 -0.50 13.01
C TYR A 53 -1.74 -0.78 14.37
N ARG A 54 -0.98 -0.51 15.43
CA ARG A 54 -1.44 -0.59 16.81
C ARG A 54 -1.09 0.70 17.52
N PHE A 55 -2.07 1.29 18.19
CA PHE A 55 -1.91 2.41 19.10
C PHE A 55 -2.19 1.95 20.53
N MET A 56 -1.36 2.40 21.45
CA MET A 56 -1.48 2.11 22.88
C MET A 56 -1.16 3.37 23.67
N VAL A 57 -2.05 3.76 24.58
CA VAL A 57 -1.82 4.81 25.57
C VAL A 57 -1.07 4.18 26.73
N LEU A 58 0.10 4.73 27.05
CA LEU A 58 0.86 4.34 28.23
C LEU A 58 0.57 5.36 29.32
N GLU A 59 -0.17 4.95 30.36
CA GLU A 59 -0.20 5.71 31.61
C GLU A 59 1.12 5.50 32.36
N LYS A 60 1.67 6.59 32.91
CA LYS A 60 2.93 6.59 33.69
C LYS A 60 2.72 6.02 35.08
#